data_AF-A0A9X3SYU9-F1
#
_entry.id   AF-A0A9X3SYU9-F1
#
_cell.length_a   1.000
_cell.length_b   1.000
_cell.length_c   1.000
_cell.angle_alpha   90.00
_cell.angle_beta   90.00
_cell.angle_gamma   90.00
#
_symmetry.space_group_name_H-M   'P 1'
#
loop_
_entity.id
_entity.type
_entity.pdbx_description
1 polymer ?
#
loop_
_entity_poly.entity_id
_entity_poly.type
_entity_poly.pdbx_seq_one_letter_code
_entity_poly.pdbx_strand_id
1 'polypeptide(L)'
;MSMQWRGYDLSFTQPERRGQVEEVSRAPNVRDRKREMGRVLWGGDKTWLAPQTRWTDGYPFLDLDSGGYELKVEQSGPERVVVRLVSPICRETGVQITRTLAVYAGATDWTVTHELFNTSSAEITWGVWDVTMVLRPGKVYLPRRRNSSYPGGIKTYPEEGESVQARGKVVSELGSLAVVTCDHPRKFKFGVDAETTLEGQCSNPGTPSQDGWMLGVLNIGGHSLVGYCKQIPVYREQIYGHGCVAEVYNSDEYEYFEMEVHGPQITLQPAERFALTERQALFDVAAWPAHEGQVRQLVTDHLNSTAPP
;
A
#
# COMPACT_ATOMS: atom_id res chain seq x y z
N MET A 1 2.37 -5.36 -10.36
CA MET A 1 3.32 -6.45 -9.99
C MET A 1 2.59 -7.50 -9.18
N SER A 2 2.99 -8.77 -9.23
CA SER A 2 2.41 -9.86 -8.41
C SER A 2 3.46 -10.36 -7.40
N MET A 3 2.99 -10.85 -6.25
CA MET A 3 3.82 -11.50 -5.23
C MET A 3 3.47 -12.97 -5.13
N GLN A 4 4.48 -13.83 -5.05
CA GLN A 4 4.29 -15.26 -4.92
C GLN A 4 4.96 -15.81 -3.66
N TRP A 5 4.29 -16.74 -2.99
CA TRP A 5 4.84 -17.50 -1.88
C TRP A 5 4.73 -18.99 -2.14
N ARG A 6 5.86 -19.69 -2.18
CA ARG A 6 5.94 -21.16 -2.40
C ARG A 6 5.15 -21.65 -3.62
N GLY A 7 5.16 -20.85 -4.69
CA GLY A 7 4.46 -21.16 -5.96
C GLY A 7 3.01 -20.70 -6.03
N TYR A 8 2.49 -20.02 -5.00
CA TYR A 8 1.13 -19.49 -4.97
C TYR A 8 1.15 -17.98 -5.16
N ASP A 9 0.34 -17.48 -6.09
CA ASP A 9 0.11 -16.05 -6.25
C ASP A 9 -0.73 -15.55 -5.09
N LEU A 10 -0.26 -14.50 -4.43
CA LEU A 10 -0.97 -13.83 -3.35
C LEU A 10 -1.73 -12.60 -3.88
N SER A 11 -1.34 -12.11 -5.05
CA SER A 11 -1.88 -10.90 -5.63
C SER A 11 -3.08 -11.20 -6.50
N PHE A 12 -4.15 -10.43 -6.33
CA PHE A 12 -5.24 -10.47 -7.29
C PHE A 12 -4.79 -9.86 -8.61
N THR A 13 -5.10 -10.49 -9.73
CA THR A 13 -4.99 -9.90 -11.07
C THR A 13 -6.34 -10.06 -11.76
N GLN A 14 -6.89 -8.99 -12.34
CA GLN A 14 -8.17 -9.11 -13.04
C GLN A 14 -8.02 -10.07 -14.23
N PRO A 15 -8.78 -11.19 -14.28
CA PRO A 15 -8.59 -12.24 -15.29
C PRO A 15 -8.68 -11.69 -16.72
N GLU A 16 -9.64 -10.81 -16.98
CA GLU A 16 -9.91 -10.22 -18.29
C GLU A 16 -8.80 -9.30 -18.77
N ARG A 17 -7.87 -8.90 -17.90
CA ARG A 17 -6.79 -7.95 -18.16
C ARG A 17 -5.40 -8.57 -18.10
N ARG A 18 -5.30 -9.85 -17.74
CA ARG A 18 -4.01 -10.53 -17.57
C ARG A 18 -3.18 -10.50 -18.86
N GLY A 19 -1.96 -9.96 -18.76
CA GLY A 19 -1.02 -9.86 -19.88
C GLY A 19 -1.35 -8.77 -20.90
N GLN A 20 -2.41 -7.99 -20.70
CA GLN A 20 -2.69 -6.83 -21.53
C GLN A 20 -1.77 -5.67 -21.16
N VAL A 21 -1.45 -4.85 -22.16
CA VAL A 21 -0.68 -3.61 -22.01
C VAL A 21 -1.44 -2.52 -22.76
N GLU A 22 -1.68 -1.39 -22.10
CA GLU A 22 -2.33 -0.24 -22.71
C GLU A 22 -1.30 0.73 -23.28
N GLU A 23 -1.49 1.11 -24.54
CA GLU A 23 -0.65 2.09 -25.25
C GLU A 23 -1.08 3.53 -24.89
N VAL A 24 -1.08 3.86 -23.60
CA VAL A 24 -1.53 5.16 -23.06
C VAL A 24 -0.76 6.33 -23.69
N SER A 25 0.51 6.13 -24.04
CA SER A 25 1.39 7.14 -24.65
C SER A 25 0.90 7.61 -26.03
N ARG A 26 0.12 6.80 -26.74
CA ARG A 26 -0.43 7.13 -28.07
C ARG A 26 -1.72 7.93 -28.01
N ALA A 27 -2.35 8.03 -26.84
CA ALA A 27 -3.57 8.80 -26.68
C ALA A 27 -3.28 10.30 -26.84
N PRO A 28 -3.88 11.01 -27.81
CA PRO A 28 -3.64 12.44 -28.00
C PRO A 28 -4.20 13.27 -26.83
N ASN A 29 -5.31 12.82 -26.25
CA ASN A 29 -5.91 13.40 -25.05
C ASN A 29 -6.10 12.31 -23.98
N VAL A 30 -5.32 12.41 -22.91
CA VAL A 30 -5.34 11.44 -21.81
C VAL A 30 -6.68 11.40 -21.08
N ARG A 31 -7.40 12.52 -20.98
CA ARG A 31 -8.66 12.60 -20.24
C ARG A 31 -9.82 11.95 -20.99
N ASP A 32 -9.84 12.11 -22.31
CA ASP A 32 -10.86 11.45 -23.14
C ASP A 32 -10.61 9.94 -23.14
N ARG A 33 -9.37 9.50 -23.32
CA ARG A 33 -9.00 8.09 -23.21
C ARG A 33 -9.34 7.49 -21.83
N LYS A 34 -9.09 8.23 -20.75
CA LYS A 34 -9.46 7.84 -19.38
C LYS A 34 -10.98 7.64 -19.24
N ARG A 35 -11.79 8.54 -19.79
CA ARG A 35 -13.26 8.41 -19.79
C ARG A 35 -13.75 7.22 -20.62
N GLU A 36 -13.13 6.97 -21.78
CA GLU A 36 -13.45 5.82 -22.64
C GLU A 36 -13.11 4.48 -21.95
N MET A 37 -11.97 4.42 -21.26
CA MET A 37 -11.53 3.22 -20.55
C MET A 37 -12.34 2.98 -19.27
N GLY A 38 -12.86 4.04 -18.66
CA GLY A 38 -13.56 3.97 -17.38
C GLY A 38 -12.65 3.53 -16.23
N ARG A 39 -13.24 2.88 -15.22
CA ARG A 39 -12.47 2.31 -14.10
C ARG A 39 -11.81 1.01 -14.56
N VAL A 40 -10.49 1.04 -14.74
CA VAL A 40 -9.71 -0.17 -15.02
C VAL A 40 -9.09 -0.70 -13.73
N LEU A 41 -9.12 -2.03 -13.57
CA LEU A 41 -8.60 -2.71 -12.41
C LEU A 41 -7.55 -3.74 -12.82
N TRP A 42 -6.28 -3.36 -12.87
CA TRP A 42 -5.21 -4.29 -13.27
C TRP A 42 -4.97 -5.41 -12.25
N GLY A 43 -5.08 -5.09 -10.97
CA GLY A 43 -4.65 -5.96 -9.89
C GLY A 43 -3.23 -5.64 -9.39
N GLY A 44 -2.71 -6.54 -8.57
CA GLY A 44 -1.35 -6.54 -8.10
C GLY A 44 -1.05 -5.40 -7.14
N ASP A 45 0.22 -5.03 -7.16
CA ASP A 45 0.76 -3.92 -6.40
C ASP A 45 1.00 -2.69 -7.30
N LYS A 46 0.57 -1.50 -6.83
CA LYS A 46 0.54 -0.24 -7.57
C LYS A 46 0.77 0.97 -6.66
N THR A 47 1.21 2.07 -7.26
CA THR A 47 1.40 3.35 -6.55
C THR A 47 0.63 4.45 -7.25
N TRP A 48 -0.16 5.18 -6.49
CA TRP A 48 -0.97 6.30 -6.93
C TRP A 48 -0.62 7.56 -6.13
N LEU A 49 -1.30 8.67 -6.45
CA LEU A 49 -1.17 9.94 -5.76
C LEU A 49 -2.36 10.16 -4.81
N ALA A 50 -2.10 10.40 -3.53
CA ALA A 50 -3.10 10.87 -2.59
C ALA A 50 -3.13 12.41 -2.55
N PRO A 51 -4.30 13.05 -2.39
CA PRO A 51 -5.59 12.46 -2.05
C PRO A 51 -6.41 12.10 -3.29
N GLN A 52 -7.20 11.02 -3.21
CA GLN A 52 -8.13 10.61 -4.27
C GLN A 52 -9.14 11.70 -4.66
N THR A 53 -9.54 12.55 -3.71
CA THR A 53 -10.53 13.64 -3.93
C THR A 53 -10.07 14.69 -4.95
N ARG A 54 -8.77 14.72 -5.30
CA ARG A 54 -8.20 15.61 -6.31
C ARG A 54 -8.06 14.97 -7.69
N TRP A 55 -8.50 13.73 -7.86
CA TRP A 55 -8.41 13.04 -9.14
C TRP A 55 -9.45 13.58 -10.12
N THR A 56 -8.99 13.89 -11.33
CA THR A 56 -9.86 14.27 -12.45
C THR A 56 -10.82 13.14 -12.78
N ASP A 57 -12.10 13.48 -12.92
CA ASP A 57 -13.15 12.52 -13.30
C ASP A 57 -13.33 11.35 -12.31
N GLY A 58 -12.72 11.40 -11.12
CA GLY A 58 -12.85 10.39 -10.06
C GLY A 58 -12.09 9.07 -10.29
N TYR A 59 -11.28 8.96 -11.34
CA TYR A 59 -10.51 7.74 -11.66
C TYR A 59 -8.99 7.95 -11.48
N PRO A 60 -8.19 6.88 -11.31
CA PRO A 60 -6.74 6.98 -11.26
C PRO A 60 -6.16 7.73 -12.46
N PHE A 61 -5.02 8.42 -12.26
CA PHE A 61 -4.33 9.11 -13.35
C PHE A 61 -3.79 8.09 -14.36
N LEU A 62 -4.25 8.18 -15.61
CA LEU A 62 -4.09 7.10 -16.59
C LEU A 62 -2.62 6.78 -16.89
N ASP A 63 -1.78 7.82 -17.01
CA ASP A 63 -0.33 7.66 -17.24
C ASP A 63 0.39 6.94 -16.10
N LEU A 64 -0.10 7.07 -14.86
CA LEU A 64 0.52 6.47 -13.67
C LEU A 64 -0.03 5.07 -13.37
N ASP A 65 -1.30 4.83 -13.68
CA ASP A 65 -2.01 3.58 -13.38
C ASP A 65 -1.91 2.55 -14.51
N SER A 66 -2.10 2.98 -15.76
CA SER A 66 -2.16 2.10 -16.93
C SER A 66 -1.02 2.32 -17.92
N GLY A 67 -0.20 3.37 -17.73
CA GLY A 67 0.98 3.62 -18.56
C GLY A 67 2.07 2.57 -18.32
N GLY A 68 2.75 2.15 -19.38
CA GLY A 68 3.86 1.21 -19.27
C GLY A 68 5.04 1.81 -18.50
N TYR A 69 5.45 1.17 -17.41
CA TYR A 69 6.64 1.57 -16.66
C TYR A 69 7.90 1.02 -17.36
N GLU A 70 8.91 1.88 -17.49
CA GLU A 70 10.23 1.44 -17.93
C GLU A 70 10.91 0.67 -16.81
N LEU A 71 11.32 -0.57 -17.07
CA LEU A 71 12.07 -1.40 -16.14
C LEU A 71 13.56 -1.32 -16.43
N LYS A 72 14.33 -0.97 -15.40
CA LYS A 72 15.79 -1.00 -15.41
C LYS A 72 16.31 -1.88 -14.27
N VAL A 73 17.16 -2.84 -14.59
CA VAL A 73 17.93 -3.58 -13.57
C VAL A 73 19.13 -2.71 -13.19
N GLU A 74 19.11 -2.12 -12.00
CA GLU A 74 20.19 -1.26 -11.51
C GLU A 74 21.34 -2.08 -10.93
N GLN A 75 21.02 -3.23 -10.33
CA GLN A 75 22.00 -4.18 -9.82
C GLN A 75 21.51 -5.62 -10.04
N SER A 76 22.40 -6.49 -10.51
CA SER A 76 22.17 -7.93 -10.62
C SER A 76 23.40 -8.67 -10.12
N GLY A 77 23.27 -9.30 -8.96
CA GLY A 77 24.32 -10.13 -8.36
C GLY A 77 23.71 -11.35 -7.65
N PRO A 78 24.55 -12.31 -7.24
CA PRO A 78 24.08 -13.55 -6.62
C PRO A 78 23.34 -13.31 -5.30
N GLU A 79 23.71 -12.27 -4.54
CA GLU A 79 23.14 -11.98 -3.22
C GLU A 79 22.00 -10.96 -3.26
N ARG A 80 21.92 -10.14 -4.31
CA ARG A 80 21.00 -8.99 -4.36
C ARG A 80 20.66 -8.62 -5.79
N VAL A 81 19.39 -8.33 -6.02
CA VAL A 81 18.89 -7.71 -7.24
C VAL A 81 18.17 -6.42 -6.89
N VAL A 82 18.44 -5.35 -7.64
CA VAL A 82 17.74 -4.07 -7.55
C VAL A 82 17.13 -3.73 -8.89
N VAL A 83 15.82 -3.55 -8.91
CA VAL A 83 15.06 -3.17 -10.10
C VAL A 83 14.40 -1.83 -9.86
N ARG A 84 14.49 -0.95 -10.85
CA ARG A 84 13.84 0.35 -10.87
C ARG A 84 12.77 0.35 -11.95
N LEU A 85 11.57 0.79 -11.59
CA LEU A 85 10.43 0.97 -12.46
C LEU A 85 10.11 2.46 -12.53
N VAL A 86 10.09 3.04 -13.73
CA VAL A 86 9.85 4.48 -13.93
C VAL A 86 8.58 4.66 -14.74
N SER A 87 7.60 5.38 -14.19
CA SER A 87 6.36 5.71 -14.90
C SER A 87 6.63 6.70 -16.05
N PRO A 88 5.71 6.81 -17.02
CA PRO A 88 5.59 8.01 -17.82
C PRO A 88 5.39 9.25 -16.94
N ILE A 89 5.70 10.43 -17.48
CA ILE A 89 5.28 11.68 -16.85
C ILE A 89 3.76 11.79 -16.97
N CYS A 90 3.09 11.97 -15.83
CA CYS A 90 1.66 12.16 -15.80
C CYS A 90 1.29 13.50 -16.46
N ARG A 91 0.59 13.44 -17.59
CA ARG A 91 0.20 14.63 -18.36
C ARG A 91 -0.83 15.50 -17.63
N GLU A 92 -1.53 14.95 -16.65
CA GLU A 92 -2.51 15.68 -15.85
C GLU A 92 -1.91 16.40 -14.63
N THR A 93 -0.79 15.91 -14.09
CA THR A 93 -0.23 16.39 -12.81
C THR A 93 1.22 16.87 -12.90
N GLY A 94 1.95 16.48 -13.94
CA GLY A 94 3.39 16.69 -14.04
C GLY A 94 4.21 15.86 -13.05
N VAL A 95 3.64 14.83 -12.45
CA VAL A 95 4.36 13.88 -11.57
C VAL A 95 4.89 12.72 -12.37
N GLN A 96 6.12 12.30 -12.06
CA GLN A 96 6.64 10.98 -12.42
C GLN A 96 6.83 10.15 -11.15
N ILE A 97 6.45 8.88 -11.20
CA ILE A 97 6.66 7.92 -10.12
C ILE A 97 7.85 7.03 -10.47
N THR A 98 8.79 6.88 -9.54
CA THR A 98 9.78 5.81 -9.58
C THR A 98 9.51 4.83 -8.46
N ARG A 99 9.61 3.53 -8.75
CA ARG A 99 9.58 2.45 -7.76
C ARG A 99 10.87 1.66 -7.81
N THR A 100 11.61 1.59 -6.72
CA THR A 100 12.85 0.81 -6.63
C THR A 100 12.65 -0.35 -5.69
N LEU A 101 12.79 -1.57 -6.20
CA LEU A 101 12.66 -2.80 -5.45
C LEU A 101 14.05 -3.39 -5.22
N ALA A 102 14.37 -3.75 -3.98
CA ALA A 102 15.58 -4.49 -3.66
C ALA A 102 15.22 -5.81 -2.98
N VAL A 103 15.62 -6.91 -3.61
CA VAL A 103 15.40 -8.29 -3.13
C VAL A 103 16.75 -8.94 -2.85
N TYR A 104 16.80 -9.79 -1.83
CA TYR A 104 18.02 -10.45 -1.37
C TYR A 104 17.91 -11.96 -1.50
N ALA A 105 19.01 -12.62 -1.84
CA ALA A 105 19.03 -14.07 -1.98
C ALA A 105 18.75 -14.76 -0.64
N GLY A 106 17.88 -15.78 -0.65
CA GLY A 106 17.48 -16.52 0.55
C GLY A 106 16.62 -15.73 1.54
N ALA A 107 16.37 -14.44 1.30
CA ALA A 107 15.49 -13.62 2.13
C ALA A 107 14.04 -13.78 1.70
N THR A 108 13.14 -13.55 2.65
CA THR A 108 11.70 -13.51 2.41
C THR A 108 11.13 -12.10 2.59
N ASP A 109 12.02 -11.13 2.77
CA ASP A 109 11.75 -9.72 2.86
C ASP A 109 12.48 -8.93 1.76
N TRP A 110 11.93 -7.76 1.44
CA TRP A 110 12.44 -6.87 0.42
C TRP A 110 12.08 -5.42 0.77
N THR A 111 12.69 -4.48 0.07
CA THR A 111 12.35 -3.06 0.22
C THR A 111 11.73 -2.53 -1.06
N VAL A 112 10.75 -1.64 -0.92
CA VAL A 112 10.17 -0.87 -2.02
C VAL A 112 10.30 0.61 -1.68
N THR A 113 11.03 1.36 -2.51
CA THR A 113 11.11 2.82 -2.41
C THR A 113 10.23 3.44 -3.49
N HIS A 114 9.25 4.23 -3.08
CA HIS A 114 8.36 5.00 -3.93
C HIS A 114 8.86 6.44 -3.95
N GLU A 115 9.21 6.95 -5.12
CA GLU A 115 9.64 8.34 -5.31
C GLU A 115 8.64 9.09 -6.19
N LEU A 116 8.22 10.26 -5.72
CA LEU A 116 7.49 11.25 -6.52
C LEU A 116 8.49 12.30 -7.00
N PHE A 117 8.49 12.59 -8.30
CA PHE A 117 9.31 13.62 -8.92
C PHE A 117 8.41 14.68 -9.58
N ASN A 118 8.58 15.95 -9.20
CA ASN A 118 7.90 17.06 -9.86
C ASN A 118 8.63 17.45 -11.15
N THR A 119 8.08 17.05 -12.30
CA THR A 119 8.60 17.42 -13.62
C THR A 119 7.91 18.66 -14.19
N SER A 120 6.95 19.25 -13.48
CA SER A 120 6.24 20.43 -13.93
C SER A 120 7.05 21.71 -13.67
N SER A 121 6.63 22.81 -14.26
CA SER A 121 7.20 24.14 -13.99
C SER A 121 6.56 24.85 -12.78
N ALA A 122 5.64 24.19 -12.08
CA ALA A 122 4.91 24.73 -10.95
C ALA A 122 5.11 23.88 -9.70
N GLU A 123 4.79 24.46 -8.54
CA GLU A 123 4.67 23.69 -7.31
C GLU A 123 3.51 22.68 -7.41
N ILE A 124 3.71 21.49 -6.84
CA ILE A 124 2.69 20.45 -6.71
C ILE A 124 2.59 19.96 -5.26
N THR A 125 1.45 19.40 -4.87
CA THR A 125 1.27 18.79 -3.55
C THR A 125 0.59 17.44 -3.71
N TRP A 126 1.27 16.36 -3.32
CA TRP A 126 0.74 14.98 -3.37
C TRP A 126 1.37 14.13 -2.26
N GLY A 127 0.69 13.05 -1.87
CA GLY A 127 1.27 11.98 -1.07
C GLY A 127 1.42 10.70 -1.87
N VAL A 128 2.39 9.86 -1.50
CA VAL A 128 2.49 8.50 -2.03
C VAL A 128 1.28 7.70 -1.51
N TRP A 129 0.61 6.98 -2.40
CA TRP A 129 -0.42 6.02 -2.05
C TRP A 129 -0.05 4.66 -2.63
N ASP A 130 0.50 3.79 -1.80
CA ASP A 130 0.80 2.42 -2.18
C ASP A 130 -0.41 1.51 -1.92
N VAL A 131 -0.73 0.66 -2.90
CA VAL A 131 -1.89 -0.23 -2.86
C VAL A 131 -1.45 -1.63 -3.28
N THR A 132 -1.52 -2.58 -2.36
CA THR A 132 -1.32 -3.99 -2.67
C THR A 132 -2.66 -4.73 -2.66
N MET A 133 -3.10 -5.24 -3.81
CA MET A 133 -4.32 -6.04 -3.93
C MET A 133 -4.03 -7.52 -3.67
N VAL A 134 -4.44 -8.02 -2.51
CA VAL A 134 -4.21 -9.42 -2.09
C VAL A 134 -5.49 -10.23 -2.15
N LEU A 135 -5.35 -11.53 -2.42
CA LEU A 135 -6.47 -12.46 -2.49
C LEU A 135 -7.14 -12.64 -1.12
N ARG A 136 -8.46 -12.80 -1.15
CA ARG A 136 -9.25 -13.26 0.00
C ARG A 136 -9.21 -14.78 0.15
N PRO A 137 -9.56 -15.31 1.34
CA PRO A 137 -9.88 -14.61 2.59
C PRO A 137 -8.63 -14.22 3.40
N GLY A 138 -8.76 -13.18 4.24
CA GLY A 138 -7.66 -12.73 5.11
C GLY A 138 -8.12 -11.89 6.31
N LYS A 139 -7.19 -11.66 7.25
CA LYS A 139 -7.33 -10.66 8.32
C LYS A 139 -6.16 -9.71 8.28
N VAL A 140 -6.42 -8.42 8.46
CA VAL A 140 -5.39 -7.39 8.54
C VAL A 140 -5.33 -6.86 9.96
N TYR A 141 -4.14 -6.90 10.55
CA TYR A 141 -3.83 -6.39 11.87
C TYR A 141 -3.08 -5.07 11.70
N LEU A 142 -3.60 -4.01 12.32
CA LEU A 142 -3.02 -2.68 12.22
C LEU A 142 -2.90 -2.03 13.61
N PRO A 143 -1.76 -1.43 13.96
CA PRO A 143 -1.62 -0.73 15.22
C PRO A 143 -2.46 0.54 15.26
N ARG A 144 -3.14 0.76 16.39
CA ARG A 144 -3.95 1.95 16.62
C ARG A 144 -3.17 2.93 17.49
N ARG A 145 -3.27 4.21 17.15
CA ARG A 145 -2.77 5.27 18.00
C ARG A 145 -3.72 5.47 19.19
N ARG A 146 -3.17 5.44 20.41
CA ARG A 146 -3.94 5.59 21.66
C ARG A 146 -4.75 6.89 21.70
N ASN A 147 -4.15 7.98 21.22
CA ASN A 147 -4.74 9.32 21.17
C ASN A 147 -5.16 9.71 19.75
N SER A 148 -5.60 8.73 18.95
CA SER A 148 -6.12 8.99 17.60
C SER A 148 -7.34 9.91 17.67
N SER A 149 -7.50 10.76 16.66
CA SER A 149 -8.71 11.56 16.47
C SER A 149 -9.91 10.72 16.02
N TYR A 150 -9.68 9.47 15.62
CA TYR A 150 -10.72 8.56 15.17
C TYR A 150 -11.33 7.75 16.33
N PRO A 151 -12.66 7.55 16.35
CA PRO A 151 -13.30 6.71 17.34
C PRO A 151 -12.69 5.29 17.38
N GLY A 152 -12.19 4.92 18.57
CA GLY A 152 -11.50 3.64 18.77
C GLY A 152 -10.21 3.51 17.96
N GLY A 153 -9.58 4.61 17.54
CA GLY A 153 -8.34 4.61 16.75
C GLY A 153 -8.48 4.07 15.33
N ILE A 154 -9.71 4.01 14.80
CA ILE A 154 -10.00 3.43 13.49
C ILE A 154 -10.91 4.38 12.71
N LYS A 155 -10.38 4.96 11.64
CA LYS A 155 -11.14 5.76 10.69
C LYS A 155 -12.10 4.86 9.91
N THR A 156 -13.34 5.31 9.80
CA THR A 156 -14.36 4.73 8.91
C THR A 156 -14.53 5.68 7.73
N TYR A 157 -14.66 5.14 6.51
CA TYR A 157 -14.91 5.91 5.28
C TYR A 157 -16.39 5.75 4.89
N PRO A 158 -17.30 6.63 5.32
CA PRO A 158 -18.75 6.44 5.10
C PRO A 158 -19.16 6.40 3.63
N GLU A 159 -18.38 7.03 2.76
CA GLU A 159 -18.55 7.05 1.31
C GLU A 159 -18.17 5.73 0.62
N GLU A 160 -17.42 4.86 1.30
CA GLU A 160 -16.96 3.59 0.74
C GLU A 160 -17.86 2.42 1.13
N GLY A 161 -18.86 2.17 0.28
CA GLY A 161 -19.73 1.00 0.38
C GLY A 161 -20.47 0.93 1.71
N GLU A 162 -20.33 -0.19 2.40
CA GLU A 162 -21.03 -0.49 3.65
C GLU A 162 -20.18 -0.21 4.91
N SER A 163 -19.14 0.63 4.84
CA SER A 163 -18.18 0.81 5.94
C SER A 163 -18.83 1.07 7.31
N VAL A 164 -19.88 1.89 7.36
CA VAL A 164 -20.58 2.19 8.62
C VAL A 164 -21.34 0.98 9.16
N GLN A 165 -22.12 0.31 8.30
CA GLN A 165 -22.96 -0.84 8.65
C GLN A 165 -22.15 -2.12 8.87
N ALA A 166 -20.96 -2.20 8.27
CA ALA A 166 -20.06 -3.34 8.36
C ALA A 166 -19.18 -3.31 9.60
N ARG A 167 -18.90 -2.13 10.16
CA ARG A 167 -17.89 -1.94 11.20
C ARG A 167 -17.97 -2.98 12.32
N GLY A 168 -19.11 -3.13 12.98
CA GLY A 168 -19.28 -4.08 14.09
C GLY A 168 -19.21 -5.57 13.72
N LYS A 169 -19.14 -5.91 12.43
CA LYS A 169 -19.06 -7.28 11.91
C LYS A 169 -17.67 -7.64 11.42
N VAL A 170 -16.96 -6.69 10.81
CA VAL A 170 -15.67 -6.95 10.14
C VAL A 170 -14.48 -6.33 10.87
N VAL A 171 -14.72 -5.37 11.77
CA VAL A 171 -13.69 -4.73 12.59
C VAL A 171 -13.81 -5.22 14.02
N SER A 172 -12.72 -5.74 14.55
CA SER A 172 -12.57 -6.08 15.96
C SER A 172 -11.30 -5.47 16.53
N GLU A 173 -11.18 -5.47 17.86
CA GLU A 173 -10.02 -4.95 18.56
C GLU A 173 -9.28 -6.10 19.23
N LEU A 174 -7.95 -6.12 19.08
CA LEU A 174 -7.08 -7.07 19.76
C LEU A 174 -6.02 -6.28 20.52
N GLY A 175 -6.35 -5.94 21.77
CA GLY A 175 -5.54 -5.01 22.57
C GLY A 175 -5.42 -3.66 21.87
N SER A 176 -4.21 -3.20 21.58
CA SER A 176 -3.99 -1.93 20.86
C SER A 176 -4.11 -2.05 19.33
N LEU A 177 -4.50 -3.20 18.80
CA LEU A 177 -4.61 -3.43 17.36
C LEU A 177 -6.06 -3.35 16.88
N ALA A 178 -6.25 -2.81 15.68
CA ALA A 178 -7.43 -3.03 14.87
C ALA A 178 -7.24 -4.34 14.09
N VAL A 179 -8.29 -5.14 14.00
CA VAL A 179 -8.31 -6.35 13.17
C VAL A 179 -9.47 -6.24 12.18
N VAL A 180 -9.15 -6.12 10.90
CA VAL A 180 -10.13 -6.05 9.81
C VAL A 180 -10.21 -7.42 9.13
N THR A 181 -11.38 -8.02 9.12
CA THR A 181 -11.63 -9.34 8.50
C THR A 181 -12.20 -9.17 7.10
N CYS A 182 -11.52 -9.77 6.12
CA CYS A 182 -11.86 -9.73 4.70
C CYS A 182 -12.10 -11.15 4.20
N ASP A 183 -13.25 -11.74 4.56
CA ASP A 183 -13.61 -13.13 4.25
C ASP A 183 -14.72 -13.26 3.20
N HIS A 184 -15.56 -12.24 3.07
CA HIS A 184 -16.71 -12.24 2.16
C HIS A 184 -16.68 -11.06 1.17
N PRO A 185 -17.35 -11.19 0.00
CA PRO A 185 -17.55 -10.08 -0.93
C PRO A 185 -18.42 -9.01 -0.28
N ARG A 186 -17.79 -7.92 0.14
CA ARG A 186 -18.46 -6.79 0.77
C ARG A 186 -17.61 -5.53 0.63
N LYS A 187 -18.18 -4.46 0.09
CA LYS A 187 -17.45 -3.22 -0.06
C LYS A 187 -17.35 -2.47 1.26
N PHE A 188 -16.15 -2.25 1.76
CA PHE A 188 -15.90 -1.40 2.92
C PHE A 188 -14.46 -0.87 2.91
N LYS A 189 -14.20 0.18 3.68
CA LYS A 189 -12.87 0.74 3.89
C LYS A 189 -12.68 1.26 5.32
N PHE A 190 -11.55 0.89 5.92
CA PHE A 190 -11.14 1.33 7.26
C PHE A 190 -9.68 1.72 7.26
N GLY A 191 -9.30 2.66 8.13
CA GLY A 191 -7.91 3.13 8.22
C GLY A 191 -7.45 3.39 9.64
N VAL A 192 -6.14 3.46 9.85
CA VAL A 192 -5.50 3.75 11.14
C VAL A 192 -4.28 4.66 10.96
N ASP A 193 -3.91 5.37 12.03
CA ASP A 193 -2.70 6.18 12.08
C ASP A 193 -1.40 5.34 12.11
N ALA A 194 -1.52 4.03 12.30
CA ALA A 194 -0.43 3.04 12.30
C ALA A 194 0.74 3.30 13.27
N GLU A 195 0.60 4.21 14.24
CA GLU A 195 1.66 4.57 15.18
C GLU A 195 1.76 3.56 16.34
N THR A 196 2.97 3.09 16.66
CA THR A 196 3.18 2.07 17.72
C THR A 196 4.01 2.57 18.90
N THR A 197 4.79 3.64 18.72
CA THR A 197 5.59 4.26 19.77
C THR A 197 4.71 5.08 20.72
N LEU A 198 4.97 4.93 22.02
CA LEU A 198 4.34 5.74 23.05
C LEU A 198 4.79 7.21 22.93
N GLU A 199 3.88 8.13 23.23
CA GLU A 199 4.21 9.56 23.35
C GLU A 199 5.45 9.77 24.24
N GLY A 200 6.46 10.47 23.71
CA GLY A 200 7.70 10.80 24.42
C GLY A 200 8.94 9.98 24.03
N GLN A 201 8.84 8.98 23.15
CA GLN A 201 9.99 8.23 22.63
C GLN A 201 10.41 8.60 21.20
N CYS A 202 9.76 9.58 20.59
CA CYS A 202 10.07 9.98 19.23
C CYS A 202 11.19 11.01 19.14
N SER A 203 12.05 10.77 18.16
CA SER A 203 13.01 11.70 17.58
C SER A 203 12.34 13.00 17.11
N ASN A 204 13.16 14.04 16.96
CA ASN A 204 12.81 15.41 16.59
C ASN A 204 11.62 15.55 15.61
N PRO A 205 10.76 16.58 15.77
CA PRO A 205 9.69 16.91 14.82
C PRO A 205 10.19 16.87 13.37
N GLY A 206 9.43 16.24 12.48
CA GLY A 206 9.78 16.08 11.06
C GLY A 206 10.66 14.86 10.72
N THR A 207 11.15 14.11 11.72
CA THR A 207 11.82 12.82 11.46
C THR A 207 10.81 11.69 11.48
N PRO A 208 10.68 10.86 10.43
CA PRO A 208 9.75 9.74 10.44
C PRO A 208 10.16 8.69 11.48
N SER A 209 9.19 8.12 12.20
CA SER A 209 9.40 6.92 13.01
C SER A 209 9.27 5.67 12.13
N GLN A 210 10.16 4.69 12.29
CA GLN A 210 10.13 3.41 11.55
C GLN A 210 9.21 2.37 12.21
N ASP A 211 8.16 2.84 12.88
CA ASP A 211 7.37 2.06 13.82
C ASP A 211 5.98 1.72 13.27
N GLY A 212 5.63 2.24 12.09
CA GLY A 212 4.41 1.92 11.37
C GLY A 212 4.49 0.56 10.72
N TRP A 213 3.43 -0.24 10.85
CA TRP A 213 3.32 -1.51 10.15
C TRP A 213 1.86 -1.92 9.94
N MET A 214 1.66 -2.86 9.03
CA MET A 214 0.43 -3.64 8.90
C MET A 214 0.77 -5.10 8.58
N LEU A 215 -0.02 -6.04 9.12
CA LEU A 215 0.15 -7.47 8.85
C LEU A 215 -1.15 -8.05 8.29
N GLY A 216 -1.12 -8.52 7.05
CA GLY A 216 -2.14 -9.41 6.50
C GLY A 216 -1.80 -10.87 6.85
N VAL A 217 -2.74 -11.61 7.40
CA VAL A 217 -2.68 -13.08 7.46
C VAL A 217 -3.70 -13.61 6.47
N LEU A 218 -3.20 -14.25 5.43
CA LEU A 218 -3.95 -14.71 4.27
C LEU A 218 -4.17 -16.22 4.36
N ASN A 219 -5.36 -16.67 3.98
CA ASN A 219 -5.66 -18.08 3.80
C ASN A 219 -5.87 -18.35 2.32
N ILE A 220 -4.79 -18.69 1.63
CA ILE A 220 -4.81 -19.00 0.20
C ILE A 220 -5.11 -20.49 0.05
N GLY A 221 -6.25 -20.80 -0.57
CA GLY A 221 -6.85 -22.13 -0.61
C GLY A 221 -5.86 -23.26 -0.91
N GLY A 222 -5.82 -24.26 -0.03
CA GLY A 222 -4.96 -25.45 -0.14
C GLY A 222 -3.63 -25.38 0.62
N HIS A 223 -3.30 -24.25 1.26
CA HIS A 223 -2.00 -24.03 1.93
C HIS A 223 -2.11 -23.61 3.39
N SER A 224 -0.97 -23.63 4.07
CA SER A 224 -0.80 -22.95 5.37
C SER A 224 -1.08 -21.46 5.25
N LEU A 225 -1.44 -20.82 6.35
CA LEU A 225 -1.63 -19.37 6.38
C LEU A 225 -0.33 -18.67 5.99
N VAL A 226 -0.46 -17.57 5.26
CA VAL A 226 0.67 -16.75 4.81
C VAL A 226 0.59 -15.38 5.47
N GLY A 227 1.64 -14.98 6.15
CA GLY A 227 1.82 -13.62 6.63
C GLY A 227 2.38 -12.75 5.51
N TYR A 228 1.76 -11.61 5.27
CA TYR A 228 2.27 -10.52 4.45
C TYR A 228 2.34 -9.25 5.28
N CYS A 229 3.56 -8.78 5.54
CA CYS A 229 3.79 -7.63 6.41
C CYS A 229 4.40 -6.48 5.64
N LYS A 230 3.97 -5.26 5.96
CA LYS A 230 4.54 -4.01 5.44
C LYS A 230 4.95 -3.15 6.63
N GLN A 231 6.18 -2.67 6.64
CA GLN A 231 6.70 -1.64 7.54
C GLN A 231 6.78 -0.33 6.79
N ILE A 232 6.32 0.75 7.40
CA ILE A 232 6.26 2.08 6.79
C ILE A 232 6.69 3.16 7.79
N PRO A 233 7.47 4.16 7.36
CA PRO A 233 7.69 5.37 8.15
C PRO A 233 6.39 6.15 8.45
N VAL A 234 6.19 6.51 9.71
CA VAL A 234 5.11 7.40 10.16
C VAL A 234 5.66 8.81 10.36
N TYR A 235 5.04 9.78 9.69
CA TYR A 235 5.38 11.20 9.77
C TYR A 235 4.36 11.89 10.66
N ARG A 236 4.66 11.98 11.95
CA ARG A 236 3.76 12.61 12.93
C ARG A 236 3.49 14.07 12.56
N GLU A 237 2.27 14.52 12.84
CA GLU A 237 1.80 15.89 12.63
C GLU A 237 1.72 16.32 11.16
N GLN A 238 2.10 15.47 10.22
CA GLN A 238 1.89 15.70 8.79
C GLN A 238 0.46 15.34 8.39
N ILE A 239 0.00 15.99 7.32
CA ILE A 239 -1.30 15.71 6.73
C ILE A 239 -1.14 14.53 5.78
N TYR A 240 -1.96 13.50 5.95
CA TYR A 240 -2.06 12.38 5.01
C TYR A 240 -3.22 12.64 4.06
N GLY A 241 -3.07 12.30 2.77
CA GLY A 241 -4.09 12.63 1.77
C GLY A 241 -5.44 11.95 2.07
N HIS A 242 -5.41 10.76 2.67
CA HIS A 242 -6.60 10.10 3.16
C HIS A 242 -6.74 10.20 4.69
N GLY A 243 -5.97 11.06 5.35
CA GLY A 243 -6.06 11.35 6.78
C GLY A 243 -5.38 10.33 7.70
N CYS A 244 -4.99 9.15 7.22
CA CYS A 244 -4.33 8.13 8.02
C CYS A 244 -3.20 7.43 7.24
N VAL A 245 -2.40 6.60 7.92
CA VAL A 245 -1.19 6.00 7.36
C VAL A 245 -1.46 4.69 6.62
N ALA A 246 -2.38 3.87 7.13
CA ALA A 246 -2.66 2.55 6.57
C ALA A 246 -4.16 2.32 6.47
N GLU A 247 -4.59 1.68 5.37
CA GLU A 247 -5.99 1.42 5.08
C GLU A 247 -6.20 -0.02 4.60
N VAL A 248 -7.41 -0.50 4.81
CA VAL A 248 -7.90 -1.76 4.28
C VAL A 248 -9.19 -1.48 3.52
N TYR A 249 -9.18 -1.71 2.21
CA TYR A 249 -10.38 -1.73 1.38
C TYR A 249 -10.73 -3.18 1.05
N ASN A 250 -11.99 -3.57 1.16
CA ASN A 250 -12.45 -4.88 0.69
C ASN A 250 -13.38 -4.70 -0.51
N SER A 251 -13.21 -5.55 -1.52
CA SER A 251 -14.05 -5.50 -2.73
C SER A 251 -15.35 -6.30 -2.55
N ASP A 252 -16.48 -5.85 -3.08
CA ASP A 252 -17.68 -6.68 -3.26
C ASP A 252 -17.69 -7.42 -4.60
N GLU A 253 -17.00 -6.88 -5.61
CA GLU A 253 -17.07 -7.37 -6.99
C GLU A 253 -16.07 -8.51 -7.27
N TYR A 254 -14.85 -8.41 -6.72
CA TYR A 254 -13.76 -9.33 -7.00
C TYR A 254 -13.18 -9.94 -5.72
N GLU A 255 -12.49 -11.08 -5.83
CA GLU A 255 -11.94 -11.85 -4.71
C GLU A 255 -10.64 -11.27 -4.14
N TYR A 256 -10.65 -9.98 -3.78
CA TYR A 256 -9.50 -9.32 -3.20
C TYR A 256 -9.88 -8.30 -2.13
N PHE A 257 -8.89 -7.94 -1.34
CA PHE A 257 -8.87 -6.73 -0.54
C PHE A 257 -7.54 -6.01 -0.73
N GLU A 258 -7.51 -4.72 -0.45
CA GLU A 258 -6.33 -3.87 -0.57
C GLU A 258 -5.71 -3.69 0.80
N MET A 259 -4.40 -3.84 0.84
CA MET A 259 -3.55 -3.38 1.94
C MET A 259 -2.87 -2.11 1.46
N GLU A 260 -3.37 -0.97 1.93
CA GLU A 260 -2.95 0.34 1.44
C GLU A 260 -2.07 1.05 2.48
N VAL A 261 -1.04 1.71 2.00
CA VAL A 261 -0.11 2.49 2.81
C VAL A 261 0.08 3.87 2.19
N HIS A 262 0.16 4.89 3.03
CA HIS A 262 0.21 6.29 2.62
C HIS A 262 1.48 6.96 3.11
N GLY A 263 2.03 7.83 2.28
CA GLY A 263 2.95 8.88 2.69
C GLY A 263 2.20 10.17 3.05
N PRO A 264 2.86 11.09 3.78
CA PRO A 264 2.30 12.42 3.99
C PRO A 264 2.11 13.16 2.66
N GLN A 265 1.20 14.12 2.63
CA GLN A 265 1.12 15.10 1.56
C GLN A 265 2.33 16.03 1.65
N ILE A 266 3.16 16.02 0.61
CA ILE A 266 4.35 16.85 0.52
C ILE A 266 4.17 17.83 -0.62
N THR A 267 4.57 19.08 -0.39
CA THR A 267 4.67 20.10 -1.43
C THR A 267 6.07 20.05 -2.04
N LEU A 268 6.13 19.90 -3.35
CA LEU A 268 7.36 19.81 -4.14
C LEU A 268 7.45 20.97 -5.11
N GLN A 269 8.55 21.72 -5.04
CA GLN A 269 8.94 22.68 -6.06
C GLN A 269 9.32 21.99 -7.37
N PRO A 270 9.40 22.71 -8.50
CA PRO A 270 9.93 22.17 -9.74
C PRO A 270 11.27 21.47 -9.52
N ALA A 271 11.40 20.27 -10.09
CA ALA A 271 12.57 19.39 -9.97
C ALA A 271 12.85 18.80 -8.56
N GLU A 272 11.99 19.03 -7.57
CA GLU A 272 12.11 18.35 -6.27
C GLU A 272 11.55 16.93 -6.30
N ARG A 273 12.05 16.11 -5.36
CA ARG A 273 11.69 14.71 -5.17
C ARG A 273 11.32 14.43 -3.73
N PHE A 274 10.40 13.51 -3.52
CA PHE A 274 10.12 12.92 -2.23
C PHE A 274 10.12 11.40 -2.35
N ALA A 275 10.75 10.71 -1.40
CA ALA A 275 10.83 9.26 -1.38
C ALA A 275 10.27 8.68 -0.07
N LEU A 276 9.49 7.62 -0.20
CA LEU A 276 8.93 6.83 0.88
C LEU A 276 9.42 5.39 0.71
N THR A 277 10.08 4.82 1.72
CA THR A 277 10.58 3.43 1.65
C THR A 277 9.80 2.54 2.61
N GLU A 278 9.31 1.44 2.06
CA GLU A 278 8.66 0.35 2.77
C GLU A 278 9.60 -0.86 2.86
N ARG A 279 9.53 -1.59 3.98
CA ARG A 279 10.03 -2.96 4.07
C ARG A 279 8.84 -3.89 4.02
N GLN A 280 8.90 -4.93 3.20
CA GLN A 280 7.83 -5.89 3.03
C GLN A 280 8.38 -7.30 3.27
N ALA A 281 7.56 -8.20 3.81
CA ALA A 281 7.98 -9.57 4.11
C ALA A 281 6.84 -10.58 3.93
N LEU A 282 7.21 -11.79 3.49
CA LEU A 282 6.35 -12.97 3.45
C LEU A 282 6.89 -14.06 4.37
N PHE A 283 5.97 -14.81 4.99
CA PHE A 283 6.33 -15.91 5.89
C PHE A 283 5.14 -16.85 6.12
N ASP A 284 5.42 -18.05 6.61
CA ASP A 284 4.36 -18.97 7.05
C ASP A 284 3.81 -18.55 8.40
N VAL A 285 2.51 -18.74 8.58
CA VAL A 285 1.83 -18.55 9.85
C VAL A 285 1.18 -19.87 10.26
N ALA A 286 1.53 -20.35 11.46
CA ALA A 286 1.05 -21.66 11.93
C ALA A 286 -0.46 -21.68 12.23
N ALA A 287 -0.99 -20.58 12.77
CA ALA A 287 -2.40 -20.41 13.10
C ALA A 287 -2.75 -18.92 13.15
N TRP A 288 -4.05 -18.61 13.04
CA TRP A 288 -4.54 -17.24 13.21
C TRP A 288 -4.09 -16.67 14.56
N PRO A 289 -3.41 -15.51 14.60
CA PRO A 289 -3.05 -14.87 15.85
C PRO A 289 -4.30 -14.55 16.67
N ALA A 290 -4.32 -15.06 17.90
CA ALA A 290 -5.42 -14.90 18.86
C ALA A 290 -5.17 -13.79 19.87
N HIS A 291 -3.92 -13.37 20.05
CA HIS A 291 -3.51 -12.33 21.01
C HIS A 291 -2.52 -11.34 20.40
N GLU A 292 -2.55 -10.08 20.86
CA GLU A 292 -1.68 -9.01 20.35
C GLU A 292 -0.19 -9.38 20.40
N GLY A 293 0.26 -10.04 21.46
CA GLY A 293 1.65 -10.48 21.60
C GLY A 293 2.10 -11.41 20.47
N GLN A 294 1.23 -12.29 19.98
CA GLN A 294 1.54 -13.18 18.85
C GLN A 294 1.71 -12.38 17.55
N VAL A 295 0.83 -11.40 17.32
CA VAL A 295 0.92 -10.52 16.15
C VAL A 295 2.25 -9.75 16.17
N ARG A 296 2.58 -9.14 17.30
CA ARG A 296 3.82 -8.36 17.46
C ARG A 296 5.06 -9.23 17.32
N GLN A 297 5.02 -10.47 17.80
CA GLN A 297 6.12 -11.43 17.62
C GLN A 297 6.35 -11.72 16.13
N LEU A 298 5.29 -12.04 15.37
CA LEU A 298 5.40 -12.27 13.92
C LEU A 298 5.98 -11.06 13.18
N VAL A 299 5.50 -9.85 13.50
CA VAL A 299 6.04 -8.60 12.93
C VAL A 299 7.52 -8.43 13.26
N THR A 300 7.90 -8.67 14.52
CA THR A 300 9.29 -8.51 14.98
C THR A 300 10.23 -9.52 14.33
N ASP A 301 9.83 -10.79 14.27
CA ASP A 301 10.65 -11.86 13.70
C ASP A 301 10.96 -11.67 12.21
N HIS A 302 10.07 -10.97 11.48
CA HIS A 302 10.17 -10.84 10.03
C HIS A 302 10.48 -9.42 9.51
N LEU A 303 10.28 -8.37 10.31
CA LEU A 303 10.64 -6.99 9.94
C LEU A 303 11.79 -6.40 10.75
N ASN A 304 12.07 -6.89 11.95
CA ASN A 304 13.17 -6.39 12.80
C ASN A 304 14.41 -7.30 12.76
N SER A 305 14.52 -8.23 11.80
CA SER A 305 15.80 -8.83 11.45
C SER A 305 16.70 -7.73 10.87
N THR A 306 17.36 -7.01 11.76
CA THR A 306 18.38 -6.01 11.47
C THR A 306 19.65 -6.74 11.06
N ALA A 307 19.76 -7.10 9.79
CA ALA A 307 21.03 -7.31 9.08
C ALA A 307 20.73 -7.64 7.61
N PRO A 308 21.27 -6.90 6.63
CA PRO A 308 21.79 -7.62 5.48
C PRO A 308 22.97 -8.49 5.98
N PRO A 309 23.19 -9.71 5.45
CA PRO A 309 24.50 -10.35 5.61
C PRO A 309 25.64 -9.45 5.09
#